data_AF-A0AAV7H228-F1
#
_entry.id   AF-A0AAV7H228-F1
#
_cell.length_a   1.000
_cell.length_b   1.000
_cell.length_c   1.000
_cell.angle_alpha   90.00
_cell.angle_beta   90.00
_cell.angle_gamma   90.00
#
_symmetry.space_group_name_H-M   'P 1'
#
loop_
_entity.id
_entity.type
_entity.pdbx_description
1 polymer ?
#
loop_
_entity_poly.entity_id
_entity_poly.type
_entity_poly.pdbx_seq_one_letter_code
_entity_poly.pdbx_strand_id
1 'polypeptide(L)'
;MPKSYYEDLILATHGNVTPSNKQIDHDLPRTFPTHPWLETPEGQAILRRVLVGYSFRDSEVGYCQGLNYVDALLLLVMKTEEDAFWMLVVLLENVLVNDCYTDNLYGCHVEQRVFKDLLVKKKSPRIAAHLEAMGFDVSLVVTEWFFVPFLQVFTLKAFNLC
;
A
#
# COMPACT_ATOMS: atom_id res chain seq x y z
N MET A 1 12.62 -14.75 12.27
CA MET A 1 11.37 -15.53 12.20
C MET A 1 11.68 -16.96 11.79
N PRO A 2 10.91 -17.96 12.24
CA PRO A 2 11.03 -19.34 11.76
C PRO A 2 10.87 -19.40 10.24
N LYS A 3 11.55 -20.35 9.57
CA LYS A 3 11.42 -20.54 8.12
C LYS A 3 10.01 -20.92 7.68
N SER A 4 9.23 -21.54 8.57
CA SER A 4 7.84 -21.93 8.31
C SER A 4 6.83 -20.81 8.57
N TYR A 5 7.26 -19.64 9.05
CA TYR A 5 6.35 -18.64 9.59
C TYR A 5 5.25 -18.23 8.60
N TYR A 6 5.61 -17.98 7.33
CA TYR A 6 4.63 -17.60 6.32
C TYR A 6 3.62 -18.73 6.07
N GLU A 7 4.09 -19.97 5.90
CA GLU A 7 3.23 -21.13 5.69
C GLU A 7 2.28 -21.35 6.88
N ASP A 8 2.82 -21.31 8.11
CA ASP A 8 2.06 -21.45 9.35
C ASP A 8 0.99 -20.36 9.48
N LEU A 9 1.33 -19.12 9.10
CA LEU A 9 0.42 -17.98 9.11
C LEU A 9 -0.72 -18.17 8.10
N ILE A 10 -0.41 -18.55 6.86
CA ILE A 10 -1.43 -18.79 5.82
C ILE A 10 -2.38 -19.91 6.24
N LEU A 11 -1.86 -20.99 6.83
CA LEU A 11 -2.67 -22.06 7.41
C LEU A 11 -3.58 -21.56 8.53
N ALA A 12 -3.05 -20.72 9.43
CA ALA A 12 -3.83 -20.15 10.53
C ALA A 12 -4.93 -19.17 10.05
N THR A 13 -4.75 -18.51 8.90
CA THR A 13 -5.75 -17.60 8.34
C THR A 13 -6.90 -18.30 7.60
N HIS A 14 -6.76 -19.59 7.31
CA HIS A 14 -7.70 -20.33 6.46
C HIS A 14 -9.11 -20.38 7.08
N GLY A 15 -10.12 -19.95 6.32
CA GLY A 15 -11.52 -19.94 6.76
C GLY A 15 -11.91 -18.80 7.71
N ASN A 16 -10.98 -17.94 8.10
CA ASN A 16 -11.32 -16.75 8.89
C ASN A 16 -12.01 -15.68 8.04
N VAL A 17 -12.96 -14.98 8.65
CA VAL A 17 -13.66 -13.86 8.03
C VAL A 17 -13.54 -12.64 8.95
N THR A 18 -12.69 -11.70 8.55
CA THR A 18 -12.46 -10.41 9.21
C THR A 18 -12.98 -9.26 8.34
N PRO A 19 -13.11 -8.05 8.89
CA PRO A 19 -13.36 -6.85 8.08
C PRO A 19 -12.32 -6.68 6.95
N SER A 20 -11.04 -6.95 7.25
CA SER A 20 -9.96 -6.93 6.26
C SER A 20 -10.20 -7.89 5.11
N ASN A 21 -10.64 -9.13 5.38
CA ASN A 21 -10.96 -10.09 4.32
C ASN A 21 -12.00 -9.55 3.34
N LYS A 22 -13.08 -8.94 3.85
CA LYS A 22 -14.15 -8.40 3.01
C LYS A 22 -13.67 -7.24 2.14
N GLN A 23 -12.85 -6.36 2.71
CA GLN A 23 -12.31 -5.22 1.98
C GLN A 23 -11.29 -5.67 0.92
N ILE A 24 -10.43 -6.63 1.24
CA ILE A 24 -9.51 -7.27 0.28
C ILE A 24 -10.31 -7.86 -0.88
N ASP A 25 -11.34 -8.67 -0.59
CA ASP A 25 -12.17 -9.32 -1.60
C ASP A 25 -12.88 -8.31 -2.52
N HIS A 26 -13.24 -7.15 -2.00
CA HIS A 26 -13.80 -6.04 -2.77
C HIS A 26 -12.76 -5.34 -3.67
N ASP A 27 -11.50 -5.25 -3.22
CA ASP A 27 -10.46 -4.48 -3.89
C ASP A 27 -9.66 -5.29 -4.91
N LEU A 28 -9.63 -6.62 -4.76
CA LEU A 28 -8.99 -7.58 -5.66
C LEU A 28 -9.34 -7.39 -7.15
N PRO A 29 -10.64 -7.32 -7.57
CA PRO A 29 -11.00 -7.21 -8.99
C PRO A 29 -10.58 -5.90 -9.66
N ARG A 30 -10.38 -4.83 -8.85
CA ARG A 30 -9.98 -3.50 -9.33
C ARG A 30 -8.47 -3.24 -9.18
N THR A 31 -7.70 -4.24 -8.78
CA THR A 31 -6.24 -4.13 -8.62
C THR A 31 -5.56 -4.42 -9.95
N PHE A 32 -4.99 -3.38 -10.58
CA PHE A 32 -4.40 -3.43 -11.93
C PHE A 32 -5.26 -4.22 -12.93
N PRO A 33 -6.52 -3.79 -13.17
CA PRO A 33 -7.35 -4.42 -14.18
C PRO A 33 -6.61 -4.30 -15.51
N THR A 34 -6.65 -5.35 -16.32
CA THR A 34 -5.89 -5.59 -17.58
C THR A 34 -4.50 -6.21 -17.46
N HIS A 35 -3.92 -6.41 -16.27
CA HIS A 35 -2.63 -7.09 -16.17
C HIS A 35 -2.78 -8.63 -16.37
N PRO A 36 -2.11 -9.26 -17.34
CA PRO A 36 -2.42 -10.63 -17.77
C PRO A 36 -2.39 -11.69 -16.66
N TRP A 37 -1.45 -11.58 -15.73
CA TRP A 37 -1.35 -12.52 -14.61
C TRP A 37 -2.30 -12.17 -13.45
N LEU A 38 -2.53 -10.88 -13.19
CA LEU A 38 -3.36 -10.45 -12.06
C LEU A 38 -4.86 -10.63 -12.35
N GLU A 39 -5.25 -10.78 -13.61
CA GLU A 39 -6.63 -11.17 -13.96
C GLU A 39 -6.89 -12.67 -13.83
N THR A 40 -5.85 -13.49 -13.64
CA THR A 40 -6.03 -14.93 -13.48
C THR A 40 -6.53 -15.28 -12.07
N PRO A 41 -7.29 -16.38 -11.91
CA PRO A 41 -7.66 -16.88 -10.59
C PRO A 41 -6.45 -17.16 -9.68
N GLU A 42 -5.33 -17.58 -10.27
CA GLU A 42 -4.09 -17.85 -9.55
C GLU A 42 -3.47 -16.56 -8.99
N GLY A 43 -3.29 -15.54 -9.83
CA GLY A 43 -2.74 -14.25 -9.41
C GLY A 43 -3.60 -13.57 -8.34
N GLN A 44 -4.92 -13.57 -8.52
CA GLN A 44 -5.87 -13.07 -7.52
C GLN A 44 -5.80 -13.85 -6.20
N ALA A 45 -5.66 -15.18 -6.26
CA ALA A 45 -5.54 -16.01 -5.06
C ALA A 45 -4.22 -15.78 -4.31
N ILE A 46 -3.10 -15.60 -5.03
CA ILE A 46 -1.79 -15.27 -4.44
C ILE A 46 -1.83 -13.89 -3.78
N LEU A 47 -2.29 -12.87 -4.50
CA LEU A 47 -2.48 -11.51 -3.98
C LEU A 47 -3.35 -11.50 -2.72
N ARG A 48 -4.46 -12.25 -2.74
CA ARG A 48 -5.31 -12.41 -1.56
C ARG A 48 -4.57 -13.01 -0.38
N ARG A 49 -3.78 -14.07 -0.58
CA ARG A 49 -3.07 -14.75 0.51
C ARG A 49 -2.07 -13.84 1.19
N VAL A 50 -1.29 -13.09 0.43
CA VAL A 50 -0.27 -12.18 1.00
C VAL A 50 -0.94 -11.06 1.79
N LEU A 51 -1.95 -10.39 1.22
CA LEU A 51 -2.72 -9.33 1.92
C LEU A 51 -3.39 -9.84 3.19
N VAL A 52 -4.02 -11.02 3.14
CA VAL A 52 -4.66 -11.63 4.32
C VAL A 52 -3.61 -12.00 5.36
N GLY A 53 -2.51 -12.64 4.94
CA GLY A 53 -1.39 -12.96 5.82
C GLY A 53 -0.89 -11.72 6.55
N TYR A 54 -0.66 -10.61 5.83
CA TYR A 54 -0.23 -9.36 6.44
C TYR A 54 -1.25 -8.81 7.44
N SER A 55 -2.54 -8.81 7.08
CA SER A 55 -3.59 -8.29 7.98
C SER A 55 -3.72 -9.06 9.31
N PHE A 56 -3.28 -10.33 9.34
CA PHE A 56 -3.23 -11.13 10.55
C PHE A 56 -1.94 -10.94 11.34
N ARG A 57 -0.83 -10.69 10.64
CA ARG A 57 0.46 -10.42 11.25
C ARG A 57 0.43 -9.12 12.05
N ASP A 58 -0.13 -8.08 11.45
CA ASP A 58 -0.33 -6.79 12.08
C ASP A 58 -1.82 -6.44 12.05
N SER A 59 -2.54 -6.87 13.09
CA SER A 59 -3.98 -6.61 13.19
C SER A 59 -4.32 -5.17 13.55
N GLU A 60 -3.34 -4.37 13.99
CA GLU A 60 -3.54 -2.96 14.29
C GLU A 60 -3.63 -2.14 13.00
N VAL A 61 -2.79 -2.48 12.02
CA VAL A 61 -2.93 -1.98 10.64
C VAL A 61 -4.05 -2.71 9.90
N GLY A 62 -4.11 -4.03 10.04
CA GLY A 62 -5.07 -4.89 9.33
C GLY A 62 -4.92 -4.75 7.81
N TYR A 63 -5.93 -4.15 7.18
CA TYR A 63 -5.90 -3.87 5.74
C TYR A 63 -6.38 -2.45 5.48
N CYS A 64 -5.51 -1.64 4.87
CA CYS A 64 -5.83 -0.33 4.36
C CYS A 64 -5.96 -0.37 2.83
N GLN A 65 -6.98 0.31 2.30
CA GLN A 65 -7.15 0.48 0.87
C GLN A 65 -5.91 1.15 0.27
N GLY A 66 -5.31 0.52 -0.74
CA GLY A 66 -4.02 0.93 -1.32
C GLY A 66 -2.96 -0.15 -1.21
N LEU A 67 -3.00 -0.95 -0.14
CA LEU A 67 -2.06 -2.06 0.06
C LEU A 67 -2.16 -3.13 -1.03
N ASN A 68 -3.35 -3.31 -1.63
CA ASN A 68 -3.54 -4.19 -2.78
C ASN A 68 -2.65 -3.81 -3.97
N TYR A 69 -2.45 -2.52 -4.25
CA TYR A 69 -1.60 -2.08 -5.36
C TYR A 69 -0.11 -2.24 -5.01
N VAL A 70 0.27 -1.98 -3.76
CA VAL A 70 1.64 -2.19 -3.27
C VAL A 70 2.00 -3.66 -3.36
N ASP A 71 1.15 -4.54 -2.81
CA ASP A 71 1.38 -5.98 -2.80
C ASP A 71 1.37 -6.59 -4.21
N ALA A 72 0.43 -6.17 -5.06
CA ALA A 72 0.41 -6.60 -6.46
C ALA A 72 1.71 -6.22 -7.19
N LEU A 73 2.25 -5.02 -6.96
CA LEU A 73 3.54 -4.65 -7.54
C LEU A 73 4.67 -5.53 -7.01
N LEU A 74 4.72 -5.76 -5.69
CA LEU A 74 5.73 -6.62 -5.06
C LEU A 74 5.68 -8.03 -5.67
N LEU A 75 4.49 -8.61 -5.85
CA LEU A 75 4.32 -9.91 -6.50
C LEU A 75 4.81 -9.95 -7.95
N LEU A 76 4.75 -8.83 -8.67
CA LEU A 76 5.26 -8.75 -10.04
C LEU A 76 6.79 -8.63 -10.12
N VAL A 77 7.45 -8.15 -9.07
CA VAL A 77 8.91 -7.93 -9.07
C VAL A 77 9.70 -8.94 -8.23
N MET A 78 9.05 -9.60 -7.28
CA MET A 78 9.64 -10.61 -6.42
C MET A 78 9.60 -11.99 -7.08
N LYS A 79 10.51 -12.86 -6.66
CA LYS A 79 10.64 -14.21 -7.25
C LYS A 79 9.60 -15.19 -6.71
N THR A 80 9.13 -14.97 -5.48
CA THR A 80 8.22 -15.88 -4.79
C THR A 80 7.16 -15.08 -4.02
N GLU A 81 6.02 -15.72 -3.75
CA GLU A 81 4.94 -15.18 -2.91
C GLU A 81 5.44 -14.81 -1.50
N GLU A 82 6.26 -15.67 -0.88
CA GLU A 82 6.81 -15.41 0.45
C GLU A 82 7.79 -14.23 0.45
N ASP A 83 8.62 -14.07 -0.60
CA ASP A 83 9.48 -12.90 -0.73
C ASP A 83 8.66 -11.60 -0.82
N ALA A 84 7.55 -11.62 -1.56
CA ALA A 84 6.63 -10.48 -1.65
C ALA A 84 6.01 -10.14 -0.28
N PHE A 85 5.57 -11.16 0.47
CA PHE A 85 5.08 -10.98 1.83
C PHE A 85 6.12 -10.34 2.75
N TRP A 86 7.35 -10.87 2.79
CA TRP A 86 8.39 -10.30 3.65
C TRP A 86 8.80 -8.89 3.23
N MET A 87 8.76 -8.59 1.94
CA MET A 87 9.02 -7.25 1.44
C MET A 87 7.92 -6.27 1.82
N LEU A 88 6.65 -6.70 1.80
CA LEU A 88 5.53 -5.91 2.32
C LEU A 88 5.69 -5.65 3.82
N VAL A 89 6.09 -6.67 4.58
CA VAL A 89 6.39 -6.57 6.01
C VAL A 89 7.47 -5.53 6.30
N VAL A 90 8.62 -5.63 5.64
CA VAL A 90 9.73 -4.68 5.85
C VAL A 90 9.32 -3.27 5.44
N LEU A 91 8.57 -3.14 4.34
CA LEU A 91 8.11 -1.84 3.87
C LEU A 91 7.22 -1.16 4.92
N LEU A 92 6.24 -1.86 5.46
CA LEU A 92 5.26 -1.30 6.40
C LEU A 92 5.79 -1.16 7.83
N GLU A 93 6.60 -2.11 8.30
CA GLU A 93 7.09 -2.12 9.69
C GLU A 93 8.42 -1.36 9.88
N ASN A 94 9.19 -1.13 8.80
CA ASN A 94 10.57 -0.62 8.95
C ASN A 94 10.94 0.54 8.03
N VAL A 95 10.25 0.74 6.90
CA VAL A 95 10.64 1.76 5.91
C VAL A 95 9.67 2.94 5.90
N LEU A 96 8.38 2.67 5.84
CA LEU A 96 7.36 3.70 5.83
C LEU A 96 7.19 4.30 7.22
N VAL A 97 6.70 5.55 7.26
CA VAL A 97 6.42 6.21 8.52
C VAL A 97 5.33 5.43 9.26
N ASN A 98 5.59 5.18 10.55
CA ASN A 98 4.64 4.50 11.44
C ASN A 98 3.27 5.17 11.38
N ASP A 99 2.20 4.39 11.56
CA ASP A 99 0.83 4.87 11.57
C ASP A 99 0.35 5.52 10.26
N CYS A 100 1.05 5.26 9.14
CA CYS A 100 0.58 5.71 7.82
C CYS A 100 -0.64 4.93 7.32
N TYR A 101 -0.83 3.69 7.77
CA TYR A 101 -1.91 2.79 7.32
C TYR A 101 -2.86 2.35 8.43
N THR A 102 -2.74 2.95 9.62
CA THR A 102 -3.69 2.72 10.72
C THR A 102 -4.98 3.52 10.49
N ASP A 103 -6.05 3.20 11.20
CA ASP A 103 -7.37 3.85 11.02
C ASP A 103 -7.35 5.38 11.15
N ASN A 104 -6.40 5.93 11.92
CA ASN A 104 -6.29 7.37 12.17
C ASN A 104 -5.31 8.11 11.23
N LEU A 105 -4.56 7.37 10.40
CA LEU A 105 -3.66 7.91 9.39
C LEU A 105 -2.64 8.92 9.94
N TYR A 106 -2.28 8.79 11.21
CA TYR A 106 -1.46 9.77 11.91
C TYR A 106 -0.11 10.01 11.21
N GLY A 107 0.54 8.92 10.77
CA GLY A 107 1.79 9.00 10.01
C GLY A 107 1.64 9.77 8.71
N CYS A 108 0.52 9.59 8.00
CA CYS A 108 0.27 10.30 6.75
C CYS A 108 0.09 11.81 7.00
N HIS A 109 -0.60 12.20 8.07
CA HIS A 109 -0.74 13.61 8.43
C HIS A 109 0.60 14.26 8.81
N VAL A 110 1.51 13.50 9.43
CA VAL A 110 2.88 13.96 9.69
C VAL A 110 3.62 14.21 8.36
N GLU A 111 3.59 13.25 7.43
CA GLU A 111 4.22 13.38 6.11
C GLU A 111 3.65 14.55 5.29
N GLN A 112 2.32 14.71 5.26
CA GLN A 112 1.65 15.85 4.62
C GLN A 112 2.15 17.19 5.19
N ARG A 113 2.29 17.28 6.53
CA ARG A 113 2.77 18.49 7.19
C ARG A 113 4.22 18.78 6.86
N VAL A 114 5.08 17.76 6.88
CA VAL A 114 6.50 17.89 6.49
C VAL A 114 6.61 18.35 5.04
N PHE A 115 5.82 17.77 4.13
CA PHE A 115 5.80 18.18 2.73
C PHE A 115 5.38 19.64 2.58
N LYS A 116 4.29 20.06 3.23
CA LYS A 116 3.80 21.45 3.20
C LYS A 116 4.87 22.42 3.70
N ASP A 117 5.52 22.09 4.81
CA ASP A 117 6.60 22.88 5.38
C ASP A 117 7.80 23.00 4.43
N LEU A 118 8.20 21.90 3.79
CA LEU A 118 9.28 21.91 2.80
C LEU A 118 8.93 22.75 1.57
N LEU A 119 7.71 22.65 1.08
CA LEU A 119 7.22 23.42 -0.06
C LEU A 119 7.27 24.93 0.24
N VAL A 120 6.72 25.32 1.39
CA VAL A 120 6.66 26.72 1.85
C VAL A 120 8.05 27.27 2.15
N LYS A 121 8.88 26.54 2.90
CA LYS A 121 10.12 27.09 3.49
C LYS A 121 11.36 26.91 2.62
N LYS A 122 11.39 25.90 1.73
CA LYS A 122 12.64 25.47 1.09
C LYS A 122 12.55 25.29 -0.43
N LYS A 123 11.44 24.79 -0.96
CA LYS A 123 11.39 24.35 -2.36
C LYS A 123 10.73 25.37 -3.29
N SER A 124 9.49 25.78 -3.02
CA SER A 124 8.80 26.73 -3.88
C SER A 124 7.79 27.59 -3.10
N PRO A 125 8.28 28.60 -2.36
CA PRO A 125 7.43 29.50 -1.58
C PRO A 125 6.38 30.23 -2.44
N ARG A 126 6.75 30.56 -3.69
CA ARG A 126 5.84 31.21 -4.65
C ARG A 126 4.65 30.32 -5.01
N ILE A 127 4.87 29.02 -5.23
CA ILE A 127 3.79 28.08 -5.51
C ILE A 127 2.93 27.88 -4.26
N ALA A 128 3.56 27.69 -3.10
CA ALA A 128 2.83 27.52 -1.85
C ALA A 128 1.88 28.70 -1.56
N ALA A 129 2.37 29.94 -1.68
CA ALA A 129 1.57 31.14 -1.49
C ALA A 129 0.43 31.26 -2.51
N HIS A 130 0.66 30.85 -3.76
CA HIS A 130 -0.39 30.86 -4.79
C HIS A 130 -1.49 29.83 -4.50
N LEU A 131 -1.12 28.61 -4.10
CA LEU A 131 -2.09 27.58 -3.71
C LEU A 131 -2.91 28.03 -2.49
N GLU A 132 -2.26 28.60 -1.48
CA GLU A 132 -2.92 29.16 -0.30
C GLU A 132 -3.87 30.31 -0.65
N ALA A 133 -3.48 31.23 -1.54
CA ALA A 133 -4.33 32.32 -2.00
C ALA A 133 -5.58 31.83 -2.76
N MET A 134 -5.52 30.65 -3.38
CA MET A 134 -6.67 29.99 -4.01
C MET A 134 -7.50 29.15 -3.03
N GLY A 135 -7.10 29.05 -1.76
CA GLY A 135 -7.73 28.16 -0.79
C GLY A 135 -7.50 26.67 -1.08
N PHE A 136 -6.47 26.34 -1.87
CA PHE A 136 -6.17 24.97 -2.24
C PHE A 136 -5.27 24.29 -1.20
N ASP A 137 -5.77 23.23 -0.57
CA ASP A 137 -4.96 22.42 0.35
C ASP A 137 -4.15 21.38 -0.42
N VAL A 138 -2.83 21.59 -0.46
CA VAL A 138 -1.88 20.67 -1.09
C VAL A 138 -1.91 19.26 -0.49
N SER A 139 -2.38 19.13 0.76
CA SER A 139 -2.54 17.85 1.45
C SER A 139 -3.43 16.90 0.64
N LEU A 140 -4.44 17.41 -0.07
CA LEU A 140 -5.36 16.62 -0.90
C LEU A 140 -4.66 15.85 -2.03
N VAL A 141 -3.59 16.42 -2.59
CA VAL A 141 -2.84 15.80 -3.69
C VAL A 141 -1.82 14.81 -3.17
N VAL A 142 -1.14 15.17 -2.09
CA VAL A 142 0.00 14.38 -1.58
C VAL A 142 -0.44 13.17 -0.76
N THR A 143 -1.68 13.13 -0.26
CA THR A 143 -2.25 11.92 0.37
C THR A 143 -2.07 10.71 -0.53
N GLU A 144 -2.50 10.79 -1.79
CA GLU A 144 -2.37 9.69 -2.75
C GLU A 144 -0.90 9.33 -3.03
N TRP A 145 0.02 10.29 -2.94
CA TRP A 145 1.46 10.03 -3.16
C TRP A 145 2.07 9.22 -2.03
N PHE A 146 1.63 9.45 -0.78
CA PHE A 146 2.16 8.77 0.39
C PHE A 146 1.46 7.44 0.68
N PHE A 147 0.17 7.32 0.38
CA PHE A 147 -0.62 6.10 0.61
C PHE A 147 -0.33 4.97 -0.36
N VAL A 148 0.01 5.31 -1.60
CA VAL A 148 0.23 4.33 -2.66
C VAL A 148 1.49 4.77 -3.36
N PRO A 149 2.70 4.56 -2.76
CA PRO A 149 3.95 5.27 -3.04
C PRO A 149 4.20 5.55 -4.53
N PHE A 150 3.58 6.62 -5.01
CA PHE A 150 3.46 7.00 -6.42
C PHE A 150 2.87 5.96 -7.41
N LEU A 151 2.31 4.83 -6.98
CA LEU A 151 1.80 3.78 -7.90
C LEU A 151 0.48 4.15 -8.58
N GLN A 152 -0.30 5.09 -8.03
CA GLN A 152 -1.42 5.68 -8.77
C GLN A 152 -0.99 6.78 -9.75
N VAL A 153 0.22 7.33 -9.58
CA VAL A 153 0.79 8.37 -10.44
C VAL A 153 1.56 7.75 -11.61
N PHE A 154 2.21 6.61 -11.38
CA PHE A 154 2.98 5.88 -12.40
C PHE A 154 2.28 4.58 -12.79
N THR A 155 1.89 4.47 -14.07
CA THR A 155 1.36 3.20 -14.62
C THR A 155 2.39 2.09 -14.57
N LEU A 156 1.96 0.82 -14.52
CA LEU A 156 2.87 -0.36 -14.57
C LEU A 156 3.83 -0.33 -15.77
N LYS A 157 3.44 0.32 -16.87
CA LYS A 157 4.31 0.57 -18.04
C LYS A 157 5.56 1.39 -17.69
N ALA A 158 5.48 2.31 -16.73
CA ALA A 158 6.64 3.08 -16.27
C ALA A 158 7.70 2.19 -15.59
N PHE A 159 7.30 1.00 -15.15
CA PHE A 159 8.18 0.01 -14.51
C PHE A 159 8.56 -1.16 -15.44
N ASN A 160 8.17 -1.12 -16.72
CA ASN A 160 8.33 -2.24 -17.68
C ASN A 160 7.68 -3.55 -17.22
N LEU A 161 6.56 -3.46 -16.49
CA LEU A 161 5.81 -4.62 -15.95
C LEU A 161 4.56 -4.96 -16.78
N CYS A 162 4.45 -4.47 -18.01
CA CYS A 162 3.38 -4.77 -18.96
C CYS A 162 3.95 -4.87 -20.38
#